data_AF-A0A1F3ZQ55-F1
#
_entry.id   AF-A0A1F3ZQ55-F1
#
_cell.length_a   1.000
_cell.length_b   1.000
_cell.length_c   1.000
_cell.angle_alpha   90.00
_cell.angle_beta   90.00
_cell.angle_gamma   90.00
#
_symmetry.space_group_name_H-M   'P 1'
#
loop_
_entity.id
_entity.type
_entity.pdbx_description
1 polymer ?
#
loop_
_entity_poly.entity_id
_entity_poly.type
_entity_poly.pdbx_seq_one_letter_code
_entity_poly.pdbx_strand_id
1 'polypeptide(L)'
;MAATLFASLSSSDGNWIVELEDIAPDGGNKRVSIGWLKASHRETDAAKSKPYKPFHPHTRAVPVQPGRVESYAIEMRETSYVFRAGHRIQLLVKAQDAPWEGASYVYRLSLHLPRNEEVRHTVYHTPEYPSSLLLPLIPAKR
;
A
#
# COMPACT_ATOMS: atom_id res chain seq x y z
N MET A 1 8.43 6.80 0.09
CA MET A 1 7.53 6.79 1.29
C MET A 1 7.00 5.38 1.44
N ALA A 2 6.55 4.97 2.62
CA ALA A 2 6.11 3.59 2.82
C ALA A 2 4.92 3.52 3.77
N ALA A 3 4.06 2.53 3.55
CA ALA A 3 2.99 2.16 4.47
C ALA A 3 3.39 0.87 5.21
N THR A 4 3.12 0.80 6.50
CA THR A 4 3.23 -0.43 7.29
C THR A 4 1.83 -0.83 7.71
N LEU A 5 1.37 -1.99 7.25
CA LEU A 5 0.09 -2.56 7.64
C LEU A 5 0.33 -3.80 8.51
N PHE A 6 -0.26 -3.81 9.70
CA PHE A 6 -0.43 -5.01 10.49
C PHE A 6 -1.78 -5.59 10.12
N ALA A 7 -1.79 -6.77 9.52
CA ALA A 7 -3.00 -7.34 8.96
C ALA A 7 -3.02 -8.87 9.02
N SER A 8 -4.21 -9.45 9.02
CA SER A 8 -4.43 -10.88 8.80
C SER A 8 -5.25 -11.10 7.54
N LEU A 9 -4.99 -12.22 6.88
CA LEU A 9 -5.71 -12.66 5.69
C LEU A 9 -6.52 -13.93 6.01
N SER A 10 -7.67 -14.12 5.36
CA SER A 10 -8.39 -15.40 5.41
C SER A 10 -7.76 -16.50 4.56
N SER A 11 -6.72 -16.17 3.78
CA SER A 11 -6.09 -17.11 2.85
C SER A 11 -4.56 -17.06 2.90
N SER A 12 -3.93 -18.01 2.21
CA SER A 12 -2.48 -18.21 2.19
C SER A 12 -1.70 -17.15 1.41
N ASP A 13 -2.38 -16.27 0.69
CA ASP A 13 -1.79 -15.13 0.00
C ASP A 13 -2.88 -14.08 -0.31
N GLY A 14 -2.45 -12.91 -0.72
CA GLY A 14 -3.30 -11.78 -1.09
C GLY A 14 -2.47 -10.67 -1.73
N ASN A 15 -3.13 -9.71 -2.35
CA ASN A 15 -2.48 -8.51 -2.87
C ASN A 15 -2.81 -7.35 -1.93
N TRP A 16 -1.81 -6.56 -1.60
CA TRP A 16 -1.99 -5.26 -0.97
C TRP A 16 -1.72 -4.18 -2.00
N ILE A 17 -2.67 -3.27 -2.15
CA ILE A 17 -2.56 -2.08 -2.99
C ILE A 17 -2.88 -0.89 -2.11
N VAL A 18 -1.97 0.05 -2.04
CA VAL A 18 -2.10 1.22 -1.18
C VAL A 18 -1.96 2.48 -2.04
N GLU A 19 -2.98 3.32 -2.03
CA GLU A 19 -3.01 4.58 -2.76
C GLU A 19 -3.03 5.76 -1.80
N LEU A 20 -2.17 6.74 -2.06
CA LEU A 20 -2.22 8.04 -1.42
C LEU A 20 -3.04 8.97 -2.32
N GLU A 21 -4.07 9.58 -1.76
CA GLU A 21 -4.96 10.49 -2.48
C GLU A 21 -5.03 11.87 -1.82
N ASP A 22 -5.17 12.88 -2.66
CA ASP A 22 -5.49 14.25 -2.28
C ASP A 22 -7.00 14.47 -2.48
N ILE A 23 -7.71 14.73 -1.38
CA ILE A 23 -9.15 15.01 -1.40
C ILE A 23 -9.36 16.52 -1.31
N ALA A 24 -9.91 17.10 -2.37
CA ALA A 24 -10.23 18.51 -2.47
C ALA A 24 -11.49 18.86 -1.64
N PRO A 25 -11.67 20.14 -1.24
CA PRO A 25 -12.83 20.58 -0.46
C PRO A 25 -14.19 20.34 -1.13
N ASP A 26 -14.22 20.26 -2.46
CA ASP A 26 -15.41 19.98 -3.26
C ASP A 26 -15.73 18.47 -3.40
N GLY A 27 -14.91 17.61 -2.78
CA GLY A 27 -15.05 16.16 -2.82
C GLY A 27 -14.30 15.48 -3.98
N GLY A 28 -13.64 16.24 -4.85
CA GLY A 28 -12.79 15.65 -5.90
C GLY A 28 -11.58 14.94 -5.28
N ASN A 29 -11.17 13.80 -5.86
CA ASN A 29 -9.97 13.09 -5.45
C ASN A 29 -8.92 13.02 -6.57
N LYS A 30 -7.65 12.99 -6.16
CA LYS A 30 -6.52 12.80 -7.08
C LYS A 30 -5.51 11.85 -6.46
N ARG A 31 -5.16 10.78 -7.19
CA ARG A 31 -4.08 9.88 -6.79
C ARG A 31 -2.72 10.57 -6.86
N VAL A 32 -2.00 10.57 -5.73
CA VAL A 32 -0.68 11.19 -5.52
C VAL A 32 0.44 10.17 -5.63
N SER A 33 0.24 8.97 -5.07
CA SER A 33 1.17 7.84 -5.15
C SER A 33 0.42 6.52 -4.96
N ILE A 34 1.09 5.42 -5.32
CA ILE A 34 0.57 4.06 -5.22
C ILE A 34 1.71 3.10 -4.88
N GLY A 35 1.41 2.04 -4.13
CA GLY A 35 2.30 0.93 -3.82
C GLY A 35 1.58 -0.40 -3.94
N TRP A 36 2.33 -1.47 -4.22
CA TRP A 36 1.82 -2.83 -4.33
C TRP A 36 2.72 -3.78 -3.56
N LEU A 37 2.12 -4.82 -2.96
CA LEU A 37 2.85 -5.91 -2.35
C LEU A 37 2.02 -7.20 -2.41
N LYS A 38 2.64 -8.29 -2.86
CA LYS A 38 2.07 -9.63 -2.71
C LYS A 38 2.39 -10.16 -1.32
N ALA A 39 1.38 -10.59 -0.56
CA ALA A 39 1.52 -10.92 0.85
C ALA A 39 2.52 -12.08 1.11
N SER A 40 2.60 -13.03 0.18
CA SER A 40 3.60 -14.11 0.22
C SER A 40 5.04 -13.63 0.00
N HIS A 41 5.24 -12.42 -0.53
CA HIS A 41 6.55 -11.78 -0.71
C HIS A 41 6.84 -10.69 0.34
N ARG A 42 6.14 -10.72 1.48
CA ARG A 42 6.28 -9.71 2.56
C ARG A 42 7.67 -9.63 3.19
N GLU A 43 8.52 -10.64 3.00
CA GLU A 43 9.87 -10.65 3.58
C GLU A 43 10.67 -9.41 3.15
N THR A 44 11.43 -8.85 4.08
CA THR A 44 12.30 -7.68 3.85
C THR A 44 13.74 -8.00 4.19
N ASP A 45 14.69 -7.46 3.42
CA ASP A 45 16.11 -7.46 3.75
C ASP A 45 16.43 -6.25 4.64
N ALA A 46 16.73 -6.49 5.93
CA ALA A 46 17.01 -5.43 6.88
C ALA A 46 18.26 -4.61 6.54
N ALA A 47 19.26 -5.20 5.87
CA ALA A 47 20.51 -4.50 5.52
C ALA A 47 20.31 -3.52 4.36
N LYS A 48 19.31 -3.76 3.50
CA LYS A 48 18.99 -2.91 2.34
C LYS A 48 17.79 -1.99 2.56
N SER A 49 16.92 -2.35 3.49
CA SER A 49 15.70 -1.61 3.76
C SER A 49 15.98 -0.28 4.45
N LYS A 50 15.20 0.74 4.09
CA LYS A 50 15.10 2.01 4.81
C LYS A 50 13.66 2.20 5.28
N PRO A 51 13.39 3.01 6.32
CA PRO A 51 12.03 3.22 6.82
C PRO A 51 11.02 3.66 5.75
N TYR A 52 11.47 4.42 4.75
CA TYR A 52 10.66 4.95 3.64
C TYR A 52 10.80 4.17 2.33
N LYS A 53 11.58 3.08 2.32
CA LYS A 53 11.94 2.25 1.17
C LYS A 53 12.27 0.82 1.64
N PRO A 54 11.27 0.01 1.98
CA PRO A 54 11.49 -1.39 2.32
C PRO A 54 12.06 -2.13 1.09
N PHE A 55 12.99 -3.05 1.32
CA PHE A 55 13.56 -3.87 0.24
C PHE A 55 13.03 -5.30 0.35
N HIS A 56 12.22 -5.70 -0.63
CA HIS A 56 11.75 -7.07 -0.75
C HIS A 56 12.66 -7.85 -1.70
N PRO A 57 13.34 -8.92 -1.23
CA PRO A 57 14.29 -9.65 -2.07
C PRO A 57 13.60 -10.50 -3.14
N HIS A 58 12.31 -10.81 -2.97
CA HIS A 58 11.52 -11.66 -3.87
C HIS A 58 12.18 -13.01 -4.22
N THR A 59 13.03 -13.54 -3.35
CA THR A 59 13.76 -14.80 -3.57
C THR A 59 12.91 -16.05 -3.34
N ARG A 60 11.81 -15.92 -2.60
CA ARG A 60 10.83 -16.98 -2.36
C ARG A 60 9.44 -16.40 -2.08
N ALA A 61 8.42 -17.23 -2.24
CA ALA A 61 7.07 -16.97 -1.78
C ALA A 61 6.85 -17.75 -0.46
N VAL A 62 6.58 -17.05 0.64
CA VAL A 62 6.28 -17.63 1.94
C VAL A 62 4.79 -17.48 2.22
N PRO A 63 4.01 -18.58 2.21
CA PRO A 63 2.58 -18.52 2.48
C PRO A 63 2.26 -17.75 3.77
N VAL A 64 1.19 -16.95 3.72
CA VAL A 64 0.59 -16.34 4.91
C VAL A 64 -0.15 -17.44 5.67
N GLN A 65 -0.06 -17.44 7.01
CA GLN A 65 -0.93 -18.30 7.82
C GLN A 65 -2.29 -17.61 7.96
N PRO A 66 -3.40 -18.21 7.49
CA PRO A 66 -4.72 -17.60 7.63
C PRO A 66 -5.04 -17.23 9.08
N GLY A 67 -5.58 -16.02 9.29
CA GLY A 67 -5.94 -15.49 10.62
C GLY A 67 -4.76 -14.96 11.46
N ARG A 68 -3.51 -15.25 11.10
CA ARG A 68 -2.33 -14.71 11.80
C ARG A 68 -2.09 -13.26 11.39
N VAL A 69 -1.84 -12.40 12.37
CA VAL A 69 -1.42 -11.01 12.11
C VAL A 69 0.04 -11.01 11.67
N GLU A 70 0.29 -10.42 10.51
CA GLU A 70 1.60 -10.23 9.90
C GLU A 70 1.84 -8.73 9.66
N SER A 71 3.11 -8.34 9.52
CA SER A 71 3.48 -6.99 9.12
C SER A 71 3.81 -6.94 7.63
N TYR A 72 3.25 -5.94 6.95
CA TYR A 72 3.43 -5.69 5.52
C TYR A 72 4.00 -4.28 5.34
N ALA A 73 5.29 -4.19 5.02
CA ALA A 73 5.92 -2.94 4.62
C ALA A 73 5.72 -2.75 3.11
N ILE A 74 5.02 -1.71 2.68
CA ILE A 74 4.63 -1.49 1.29
C ILE A 74 5.33 -0.23 0.82
N GLU A 75 6.26 -0.37 -0.12
CA GLU A 75 6.90 0.76 -0.80
C GLU A 75 5.87 1.48 -1.68
N MET A 76 5.75 2.79 -1.51
CA MET A 76 4.97 3.63 -2.42
C MET A 76 5.90 4.35 -3.38
N ARG A 77 5.46 4.48 -4.63
CA ARG A 77 6.21 5.18 -5.68
C ARG A 77 6.61 6.60 -5.25
N GLU A 78 7.79 7.01 -5.68
CA GLU A 78 8.32 8.33 -5.40
C GLU A 78 7.39 9.42 -5.99
N THR A 79 7.19 10.48 -5.22
CA THR A 79 6.34 11.61 -5.60
C THR A 79 6.80 12.86 -4.85
N SER A 80 6.46 14.03 -5.41
CA SER A 80 6.62 15.34 -4.78
C SER A 80 5.32 16.09 -5.00
N TYR A 81 4.60 16.36 -3.92
CA TYR A 81 3.24 16.86 -3.99
C TYR A 81 2.93 17.82 -2.83
N VAL A 82 2.16 18.86 -3.11
CA VAL A 82 1.69 19.84 -2.12
C VAL A 82 0.19 19.63 -1.92
N PHE A 83 -0.18 19.15 -0.73
CA PHE A 83 -1.57 19.17 -0.27
C PHE A 83 -1.91 20.60 0.14
N ARG A 84 -2.88 21.22 -0.57
CA ARG A 84 -3.24 22.62 -0.34
C ARG A 84 -4.06 22.78 0.94
N ALA A 85 -4.14 23.99 1.47
CA ALA A 85 -5.01 24.29 2.59
C ALA A 85 -6.46 23.89 2.27
N GLY A 86 -7.14 23.26 3.23
CA GLY A 86 -8.50 22.72 3.08
C GLY A 86 -8.58 21.31 2.46
N HIS A 87 -7.50 20.82 1.84
CA HIS A 87 -7.45 19.45 1.33
C HIS A 87 -7.20 18.44 2.45
N ARG A 88 -7.49 17.16 2.18
CA ARG A 88 -7.23 16.04 3.09
C ARG A 88 -6.32 15.00 2.44
N ILE A 89 -5.45 14.41 3.24
CA ILE A 89 -4.67 13.24 2.85
C ILE A 89 -5.52 12.00 3.13
N GLN A 90 -5.77 11.20 2.09
CA GLN A 90 -6.46 9.92 2.20
C GLN A 90 -5.50 8.77 1.86
N LEU A 91 -5.55 7.71 2.66
CA LEU A 91 -4.91 6.44 2.36
C LEU A 91 -5.98 5.42 2.02
N LEU A 92 -5.99 4.95 0.79
CA LEU A 92 -6.89 3.90 0.33
C LEU A 92 -6.15 2.57 0.31
N VAL A 93 -6.70 1.56 0.99
CA VAL A 93 -6.14 0.20 1.04
C VAL A 93 -7.09 -0.74 0.29
N LYS A 94 -6.58 -1.40 -0.74
CA LYS A 94 -7.34 -2.28 -1.64
C LYS A 94 -6.61 -3.61 -1.85
N ALA A 95 -7.34 -4.59 -2.36
CA ALA A 95 -6.81 -5.90 -2.71
C ALA A 95 -6.75 -6.15 -4.24
N GLN A 96 -7.27 -5.23 -5.05
CA GLN A 96 -7.37 -5.38 -6.50
C GLN A 96 -7.37 -4.02 -7.19
N ASP A 97 -6.69 -3.94 -8.33
CA ASP A 97 -6.76 -2.81 -9.27
C ASP A 97 -7.99 -2.99 -10.17
N ALA A 98 -8.73 -1.91 -10.45
CA ALA A 98 -9.87 -1.99 -11.36
C ALA A 98 -9.49 -1.58 -12.80
N PRO A 99 -10.09 -2.20 -13.85
CA PRO A 99 -9.77 -1.88 -15.25
C PRO A 99 -10.03 -0.42 -15.65
N TRP A 100 -10.88 0.29 -14.91
CA TRP A 100 -11.16 1.71 -15.13
C TRP A 100 -10.19 2.66 -14.42
N GLU A 101 -9.30 2.16 -13.56
CA GLU A 101 -8.30 2.96 -12.84
C GLU A 101 -7.05 3.27 -13.70
N GLY A 102 -6.91 2.64 -14.87
CA GLY A 102 -5.80 2.85 -15.82
C GLY A 102 -6.18 3.72 -17.03
N ALA A 103 -5.43 4.80 -17.26
CA ALA A 103 -5.64 5.73 -18.37
C ALA A 103 -5.23 5.19 -19.76
N SER A 104 -4.49 4.07 -19.82
CA SER A 104 -3.99 3.49 -21.08
C SER A 104 -4.43 2.04 -21.23
N TYR A 105 -4.71 1.64 -22.48
CA TYR A 105 -5.09 0.29 -22.87
C TYR A 105 -4.07 -0.77 -22.43
N VAL A 106 -2.78 -0.40 -22.36
CA VAL A 106 -1.70 -1.28 -21.88
C VAL A 106 -1.78 -1.51 -20.36
N TYR A 107 -2.22 -0.52 -19.59
CA TYR A 107 -2.47 -0.69 -18.15
C TYR A 107 -3.67 -1.59 -17.86
N ARG A 108 -4.68 -1.63 -18.74
CA ARG A 108 -5.81 -2.57 -18.62
C ARG A 108 -5.39 -4.03 -18.80
N LEU A 109 -4.32 -4.28 -19.56
CA LEU A 109 -3.77 -5.61 -19.82
C LEU A 109 -2.70 -6.02 -18.79
N SER A 110 -2.26 -5.10 -17.93
CA SER A 110 -1.16 -5.30 -16.98
C SER A 110 -1.61 -5.24 -15.51
N LEU A 111 -2.88 -5.56 -15.24
CA LEU A 111 -3.43 -5.56 -13.88
C LEU A 111 -2.82 -6.71 -13.06
N HIS A 112 -2.62 -6.48 -11.77
CA HIS A 112 -2.30 -7.54 -10.84
C HIS A 112 -3.47 -8.54 -10.83
N LEU A 113 -3.20 -9.78 -11.25
CA LEU A 113 -4.21 -10.82 -11.23
C LEU A 113 -4.69 -11.01 -9.78
N PRO A 114 -6.00 -10.85 -9.53
CA PRO A 114 -6.55 -11.17 -8.23
C PRO A 114 -6.46 -12.68 -8.00
N ARG A 115 -6.61 -13.10 -6.75
CA ARG A 115 -6.87 -14.51 -6.47
C ARG A 115 -8.22 -14.92 -7.04
N ASN A 116 -8.33 -16.16 -7.49
CA ASN A 116 -9.57 -16.77 -7.98
C ASN A 116 -10.47 -17.26 -6.83
N GLU A 117 -10.37 -16.62 -5.66
CA GLU A 117 -11.11 -16.94 -4.45
C GLU A 117 -11.29 -15.67 -3.61
N GLU A 118 -12.28 -15.68 -2.72
CA GLU A 118 -12.48 -14.59 -1.77
C GLU A 118 -11.33 -14.55 -0.74
N VAL A 119 -10.69 -13.38 -0.61
CA VAL A 119 -9.69 -13.13 0.42
C VAL A 119 -10.13 -11.96 1.29
N ARG A 120 -10.50 -12.25 2.53
CA ARG A 120 -10.79 -11.23 3.54
C ARG A 120 -9.48 -10.67 4.08
N HIS A 121 -9.34 -9.36 4.00
CA HIS A 121 -8.23 -8.60 4.55
C HIS A 121 -8.71 -7.90 5.82
N THR A 122 -8.07 -8.14 6.95
CA THR A 122 -8.36 -7.44 8.22
C THR A 122 -7.14 -6.61 8.60
N VAL A 123 -7.27 -5.29 8.56
CA VAL A 123 -6.19 -4.36 8.94
C VAL A 123 -6.39 -3.93 10.38
N TYR A 124 -5.37 -4.11 11.21
CA TYR A 124 -5.36 -3.74 12.62
C TYR A 124 -4.69 -2.38 12.78
N HIS A 125 -5.29 -1.50 13.58
CA HIS A 125 -4.72 -0.21 13.92
C HIS A 125 -4.93 0.05 15.41
N THR A 126 -4.07 -0.55 16.21
CA THR A 126 -4.08 -0.50 17.69
C THR A 126 -2.68 -0.19 18.20
N PRO A 127 -2.49 0.09 19.51
CA PRO A 127 -1.15 0.26 20.07
C PRO A 127 -0.23 -0.96 19.89
N GLU A 128 -0.79 -2.18 19.90
CA GLU A 128 -0.05 -3.43 19.64
C GLU A 128 0.26 -3.61 18.15
N TYR A 129 -0.65 -3.17 17.28
CA TYR A 129 -0.55 -3.28 15.83
C TYR A 129 -0.62 -1.89 15.18
N PRO A 130 0.46 -1.08 15.27
CA PRO A 130 0.44 0.33 14.89
C PRO A 130 0.62 0.50 13.38
N SER A 131 -0.39 0.10 12.59
CA SER A 131 -0.39 0.36 11.15
C SER A 131 -0.23 1.86 10.89
N SER A 132 0.63 2.24 9.94
CA SER A 132 1.03 3.64 9.76
C SER A 132 1.46 3.94 8.33
N LEU A 133 1.49 5.22 7.99
CA LEU A 133 2.02 5.76 6.74
C LEU A 133 3.14 6.74 7.06
N LEU A 134 4.35 6.46 6.57
CA LEU A 134 5.51 7.33 6.74
C LEU A 134 5.57 8.36 5.61
N LEU A 135 5.20 9.61 5.90
CA LEU A 135 5.26 10.72 4.95
C LEU A 135 6.59 11.49 5.05
N PRO A 136 7.34 11.69 3.95
CA PRO A 136 8.54 12.51 3.93
C PRO A 136 8.16 14.00 3.86
N LEU A 137 7.78 14.58 5.01
CA LEU A 137 7.39 15.98 5.09
C LEU A 137 8.60 16.90 4.82
N ILE A 138 8.48 17.73 3.80
CA ILE A 138 9.44 18.81 3.51
C ILE A 138 8.91 20.09 4.17
N PRO A 139 9.59 20.65 5.18
CA PRO A 139 9.16 21.90 5.80
C PRO A 139 9.12 23.03 4.76
N ALA A 140 8.07 23.84 4.78
CA ALA A 140 8.09 25.11 4.08
C ALA A 140 9.22 25.97 4.67
N LYS A 141 10.00 26.66 3.82
CA LYS A 141 10.89 27.72 4.32
C LYS A 141 10.00 28.73 5.07
N ARG A 142 10.32 28.95 6.35
CA ARG A 142 9.72 30.04 7.13
C ARG A 142 10.18 31.39 6.60
#